data_AF-A0A6V7KMT3-F1
#
_entry.id   AF-A0A6V7KMT3-F1
#
_cell.length_a   1.000
_cell.length_b   1.000
_cell.length_c   1.000
_cell.angle_alpha   90.00
_cell.angle_beta   90.00
_cell.angle_gamma   90.00
#
_symmetry.space_group_name_H-M   'P 1'
#
loop_
_entity.id
_entity.type
_entity.pdbx_description
1 polymer ?
#
loop_
_entity_poly.entity_id
_entity_poly.type
_entity_poly.pdbx_seq_one_letter_code
_entity_poly.pdbx_strand_id
1 'polypeptide(L)'
;GMPPPLRREPVEEPTSDIPDVLQGELARLDQKFKVSLDPAHVSGSKSIDLICYLDDPHLPTIPPISVIVPVDYPSTPPRYVTSEGDYSTTLLSRVLDILNASILKLPKKFSLSQLLDTWEMSVRHACSPSQTGVPLSTALFEM
;
A
#
# COMPACT_ATOMS: atom_id res chain seq x y z
N GLY A 1 -8.28 46.89 -2.92
CA GLY A 1 -7.03 46.12 -2.99
C GLY A 1 -7.36 44.66 -2.78
N MET A 2 -6.92 43.79 -3.68
CA MET A 2 -7.11 42.34 -3.56
C MET A 2 -6.08 41.80 -2.55
N PRO A 3 -6.44 40.86 -1.65
CA PRO A 3 -5.46 40.23 -0.78
C PRO A 3 -4.48 39.40 -1.64
N PRO A 4 -3.20 39.30 -1.22
CA PRO A 4 -2.22 38.50 -1.95
C PRO A 4 -2.63 37.02 -1.92
N PRO A 5 -2.35 36.24 -2.98
CA PRO A 5 -2.59 34.82 -2.96
C PRO A 5 -1.71 34.21 -1.87
N LEU A 6 -2.35 33.46 -0.96
CA LEU A 6 -1.66 32.58 -0.02
C LEU A 6 -0.74 31.69 -0.84
N ARG A 7 0.56 31.99 -0.81
CA ARG A 7 1.59 31.09 -1.29
C ARG A 7 1.40 29.82 -0.47
N ARG A 8 0.83 28.80 -1.09
CA ARG A 8 0.93 27.44 -0.58
C ARG A 8 2.41 27.14 -0.65
N GLU A 9 3.07 27.29 0.48
CA GLU A 9 4.43 26.80 0.68
C GLU A 9 4.41 25.35 0.15
N PRO A 10 5.23 25.00 -0.86
CA PRO A 10 5.54 23.61 -1.07
C PRO A 10 6.10 23.17 0.27
N VAL A 11 5.41 22.25 0.95
CA VAL A 11 5.96 21.60 2.11
C VAL A 11 7.24 20.94 1.61
N GLU A 12 8.38 21.59 1.88
CA GLU A 12 9.70 21.00 1.74
C GLU A 12 9.72 19.89 2.78
N GLU A 13 9.16 18.73 2.42
CA GLU A 13 9.38 17.49 3.13
C GLU A 13 10.90 17.28 3.18
N PRO A 14 11.47 16.86 4.31
CA PRO A 14 12.91 16.74 4.49
C PRO A 14 13.43 15.60 3.61
N THR A 15 13.67 15.87 2.33
CA THR A 15 14.13 14.90 1.32
C THR A 15 15.57 14.44 1.54
N SER A 16 16.26 14.94 2.56
CA SER A 16 17.68 14.67 2.77
C SER A 16 18.00 13.32 3.43
N ASP A 17 17.01 12.58 3.96
CA ASP A 17 17.24 11.29 4.66
C ASP A 17 16.76 10.06 3.88
N ILE A 18 16.04 10.24 2.75
CA ILE A 18 15.47 9.14 1.97
C ILE A 18 16.50 8.64 0.93
N PRO A 19 16.83 7.33 0.84
CA PRO A 19 17.73 6.77 -0.16
C PRO A 19 17.27 7.04 -1.60
N ASP A 20 18.21 7.30 -2.51
CA ASP A 20 17.93 7.60 -3.92
C ASP A 20 17.04 6.54 -4.61
N VAL A 21 17.29 5.27 -4.31
CA VAL A 21 16.47 4.15 -4.80
C VAL A 21 15.00 4.28 -4.37
N LEU A 22 14.76 4.63 -3.10
CA LEU A 22 13.42 4.78 -2.55
C LEU A 22 12.75 6.04 -3.10
N GLN A 23 13.49 7.14 -3.26
CA GLN A 23 13.00 8.35 -3.93
C GLN A 23 12.55 8.04 -5.37
N GLY A 24 13.36 7.29 -6.12
CA GLY A 24 13.05 6.87 -7.48
C GLY A 24 11.80 5.98 -7.58
N GLU A 25 11.56 5.13 -6.59
CA GLU A 25 10.33 4.35 -6.50
C GLU A 25 9.12 5.21 -6.18
N LEU A 26 9.21 6.06 -5.16
CA LEU A 26 8.14 7.00 -4.78
C LEU A 26 7.75 7.91 -5.95
N ALA A 27 8.73 8.39 -6.71
CA ALA A 27 8.50 9.23 -7.89
C ALA A 27 7.80 8.50 -9.05
N ARG A 28 7.83 7.16 -9.07
CA ARG A 28 7.22 6.31 -10.10
C ARG A 28 5.96 5.59 -9.62
N LEU A 29 5.60 5.73 -8.33
CA LEU A 29 4.37 5.16 -7.80
C LEU A 29 3.16 5.72 -8.58
N ASP A 30 2.17 4.86 -8.76
CA ASP A 30 0.90 5.25 -9.34
C ASP A 30 0.21 6.30 -8.45
N GLN A 31 -0.51 7.24 -9.05
CA GLN A 31 -1.10 8.38 -8.33
C GLN A 31 -2.15 7.98 -7.29
N LYS A 32 -2.70 6.77 -7.39
CA LYS A 32 -3.58 6.19 -6.35
C LYS A 32 -2.85 5.92 -5.04
N PHE A 33 -1.52 5.77 -5.05
CA PHE A 33 -0.74 5.58 -3.83
C PHE A 33 -0.24 6.92 -3.33
N LYS A 34 -0.75 7.35 -2.18
CA LYS A 34 -0.23 8.53 -1.48
C LYS A 34 0.65 8.05 -0.35
N VAL A 35 1.91 8.46 -0.35
CA VAL A 35 2.88 8.06 0.65
C VAL A 35 3.39 9.29 1.38
N SER A 36 3.48 9.20 2.69
CA SER A 36 4.02 10.25 3.56
C SER A 36 4.95 9.62 4.58
N LEU A 37 5.91 10.39 5.10
CA LEU A 37 6.73 9.93 6.24
C LEU A 37 5.87 9.85 7.50
N ASP A 38 6.09 8.82 8.31
CA ASP A 38 5.46 8.72 9.61
C ASP A 38 5.95 9.85 10.53
N PRO A 39 5.05 10.61 11.17
CA PRO A 39 5.45 11.74 12.01
C PRO A 39 6.20 11.33 13.28
N ALA A 40 6.13 10.06 13.69
CA ALA A 40 6.94 9.49 14.76
C ALA A 40 8.30 8.96 14.25
N HIS A 41 8.58 9.07 12.95
CA HIS A 41 9.90 8.74 12.39
C HIS A 41 10.98 9.61 13.01
N VAL A 42 12.05 8.97 13.49
CA VAL A 42 13.20 9.64 14.06
C VAL A 42 14.28 9.73 12.98
N SER A 43 14.70 10.93 12.60
CA SER A 43 15.80 11.13 11.65
C SER A 43 17.08 10.43 12.13
N GLY A 44 17.75 9.69 11.25
CA GLY A 44 18.90 8.85 11.61
C GLY A 44 18.55 7.46 12.16
N SER A 45 17.28 7.05 12.10
CA SER A 45 16.85 5.68 12.37
C SER A 45 17.43 4.69 11.35
N LYS A 46 17.57 3.43 11.76
CA LYS A 46 17.99 2.32 10.86
C LYS A 46 16.88 1.85 9.91
N SER A 47 15.79 2.59 9.83
CA SER A 47 14.64 2.33 8.97
C SER A 47 13.91 3.63 8.70
N ILE A 48 13.16 3.64 7.60
CA ILE A 48 12.26 4.72 7.21
C ILE A 48 10.83 4.21 7.39
N ASP A 49 10.07 4.93 8.19
CA ASP A 49 8.69 4.62 8.48
C ASP A 49 7.81 5.50 7.61
N LEU A 50 6.99 4.87 6.79
CA LEU A 50 6.10 5.49 5.82
C LEU A 50 4.65 5.18 6.21
N ILE A 51 3.75 6.10 5.94
CA ILE A 51 2.31 5.89 5.96
C ILE A 51 1.83 5.90 4.52
N CYS A 52 1.21 4.79 4.09
CA CYS A 52 0.74 4.60 2.72
C CYS A 52 -0.79 4.56 2.69
N TYR A 53 -1.38 5.42 1.85
CA TYR A 53 -2.80 5.51 1.60
C TYR A 53 -3.13 5.00 0.19
N LEU A 54 -4.32 4.42 0.05
CA LEU A 54 -4.87 4.00 -1.24
C LEU A 54 -6.06 4.90 -1.59
N ASP A 55 -5.85 5.77 -2.56
CA ASP A 55 -6.81 6.75 -3.09
C ASP A 55 -7.28 6.31 -4.49
N ASP A 56 -7.92 5.14 -4.56
CA ASP A 56 -8.53 4.63 -5.80
C ASP A 56 -10.06 4.83 -5.74
N PRO A 57 -10.66 5.63 -6.64
CA PRO A 57 -12.10 5.92 -6.61
C PRO A 57 -12.97 4.69 -6.88
N HIS A 58 -12.41 3.59 -7.40
CA HIS A 58 -13.13 2.34 -7.63
C HIS A 58 -13.09 1.39 -6.42
N LEU A 59 -12.33 1.73 -5.37
CA LEU A 59 -12.19 0.92 -4.17
C LEU A 59 -12.87 1.59 -2.97
N PRO A 60 -13.33 0.82 -1.98
CA PRO A 60 -13.78 1.41 -0.74
C PRO A 60 -12.63 2.11 -0.03
N THR A 61 -12.94 3.17 0.71
CA THR A 61 -11.97 3.83 1.58
C THR A 61 -11.52 2.85 2.67
N ILE A 62 -10.24 2.50 2.67
CA ILE A 62 -9.61 1.64 3.66
C ILE A 62 -8.61 2.44 4.50
N PRO A 63 -8.35 2.02 5.75
CA PRO A 63 -7.31 2.65 6.56
C PRO A 63 -5.93 2.49 5.92
N PRO A 64 -5.03 3.47 6.09
CA PRO A 64 -3.66 3.38 5.60
C PRO A 64 -2.90 2.23 6.26
N ILE A 65 -1.82 1.81 5.61
CA ILE A 65 -0.84 0.88 6.18
C ILE A 65 0.45 1.61 6.48
N SER A 66 1.09 1.28 7.59
CA SER A 66 2.45 1.73 7.86
C SER A 66 3.42 0.80 7.13
N VAL A 67 4.45 1.34 6.49
CA VAL A 67 5.47 0.55 5.81
C VAL A 67 6.84 0.94 6.36
N ILE A 68 7.59 -0.04 6.81
CA ILE A 68 8.94 0.12 7.32
C ILE A 68 9.91 -0.33 6.24
N VAL A 69 10.69 0.63 5.74
CA VAL A 69 11.78 0.39 4.79
C VAL A 69 13.09 0.26 5.56
N PRO A 70 13.80 -0.88 5.50
CA PRO A 70 15.04 -1.07 6.25
C PRO A 70 16.19 -0.23 5.66
N VAL A 71 17.20 0.11 6.48
CA VAL A 71 18.41 0.83 6.03
C VAL A 71 19.18 0.12 4.92
N ASP A 72 19.10 -1.22 4.85
CA ASP A 72 19.76 -2.05 3.84
C ASP A 72 18.88 -2.25 2.58
N TYR A 73 17.85 -1.43 2.38
CA TYR A 73 17.01 -1.49 1.18
C TYR A 73 17.83 -1.12 -0.08
N PRO A 74 17.70 -1.84 -1.21
CA PRO A 74 16.71 -2.88 -1.54
C PRO A 74 17.16 -4.32 -1.28
N SER A 75 18.27 -4.54 -0.55
CA SER A 75 18.73 -5.89 -0.22
C SER A 75 17.78 -6.61 0.73
N THR A 76 17.21 -5.88 1.70
CA THR A 76 16.10 -6.35 2.54
C THR A 76 14.80 -5.67 2.10
N PRO A 77 13.69 -6.41 1.84
CA PRO A 77 12.44 -5.82 1.35
C PRO A 77 11.73 -4.98 2.43
N PRO A 78 10.81 -4.09 2.03
CA PRO A 78 9.99 -3.34 2.97
C PRO A 78 8.96 -4.28 3.63
N ARG A 79 8.53 -3.92 4.84
CA ARG A 79 7.47 -4.65 5.56
C ARG A 79 6.33 -3.71 5.88
N TYR A 80 5.09 -4.20 5.76
CA TYR A 80 3.95 -3.45 6.23
C TYR A 80 3.66 -3.78 7.70
N VAL A 81 3.04 -2.83 8.39
CA VAL A 81 2.56 -2.92 9.77
C VAL A 81 1.19 -2.26 9.80
N THR A 82 0.28 -2.85 10.56
CA THR A 82 -1.05 -2.29 10.80
C THR A 82 -1.21 -2.04 12.29
N SER A 83 -1.85 -0.93 12.67
CA SER A 83 -2.18 -0.69 14.07
C SER A 83 -3.25 -1.67 14.54
N GLU A 84 -3.17 -2.09 15.80
CA GLU A 84 -4.19 -2.92 16.43
C GLU A 84 -5.50 -2.12 16.53
N GLY A 85 -6.50 -2.51 15.73
CA GLY A 85 -7.85 -1.91 15.75
C GLY A 85 -8.31 -1.35 14.40
N ASP A 86 -7.41 -0.89 13.54
CA ASP A 86 -7.78 -0.32 12.24
C ASP A 86 -8.40 -1.37 11.31
N TYR A 87 -7.91 -2.61 11.38
CA TYR A 87 -8.33 -3.73 10.53
C TYR A 87 -9.29 -4.72 11.22
N SER A 88 -10.17 -4.23 12.11
CA SER A 88 -11.08 -5.08 12.88
C SER A 88 -12.38 -5.50 12.17
N THR A 89 -12.70 -4.91 11.02
CA THR A 89 -13.92 -5.29 10.27
C THR A 89 -13.70 -6.53 9.40
N THR A 90 -14.78 -7.24 9.04
CA THR A 90 -14.69 -8.48 8.24
C THR A 90 -14.00 -8.26 6.89
N LEU A 91 -14.29 -7.14 6.21
CA LEU A 91 -13.66 -6.81 4.94
C LEU A 91 -12.15 -6.59 5.12
N LEU A 92 -11.78 -5.77 6.11
CA LEU A 92 -10.38 -5.43 6.37
C LEU A 92 -9.57 -6.64 6.82
N SER A 93 -10.13 -7.49 7.68
CA SER A 93 -9.50 -8.76 8.06
C SER A 93 -9.26 -9.67 6.85
N ARG A 94 -10.21 -9.74 5.89
CA ARG A 94 -9.99 -10.46 4.61
C ARG A 94 -8.89 -9.83 3.76
N VAL A 95 -8.82 -8.50 3.69
CA VAL A 95 -7.71 -7.81 2.99
C VAL A 95 -6.38 -8.25 3.58
N LEU A 96 -6.25 -8.31 4.91
CA LEU A 96 -5.00 -8.74 5.56
C LEU A 96 -4.69 -10.21 5.33
N ASP A 97 -5.69 -11.10 5.33
CA ASP A 97 -5.48 -12.51 5.04
C ASP A 97 -4.94 -12.72 3.62
N ILE A 98 -5.57 -12.07 2.63
CA ILE A 98 -5.16 -12.12 1.22
C ILE A 98 -3.78 -11.47 1.04
N LEU A 99 -3.52 -10.33 1.69
CA LEU A 99 -2.24 -9.63 1.63
C LEU A 99 -1.12 -10.49 2.18
N ASN A 100 -1.28 -11.07 3.37
CA ASN A 100 -0.31 -11.98 3.96
C ASN A 100 -0.04 -13.17 3.04
N ALA A 101 -1.09 -13.81 2.52
CA ALA A 101 -0.94 -14.94 1.59
C ALA A 101 -0.26 -14.54 0.27
N SER A 102 -0.44 -13.31 -0.19
CA SER A 102 0.16 -12.80 -1.43
C SER A 102 1.62 -12.40 -1.23
N ILE A 103 1.98 -11.79 -0.09
CA ILE A 103 3.37 -11.48 0.25
C ILE A 103 4.22 -12.74 0.35
N LEU A 104 3.68 -13.84 0.87
CA LEU A 104 4.38 -15.13 0.90
C LEU A 104 4.71 -15.68 -0.51
N LYS A 105 4.00 -15.21 -1.55
CA LYS A 105 4.23 -15.58 -2.96
C LYS A 105 5.16 -14.59 -3.68
N LEU A 106 5.44 -13.44 -3.08
CA LEU A 106 6.37 -12.47 -3.66
C LEU A 106 7.79 -13.05 -3.70
N PRO A 107 8.63 -12.59 -4.64
CA PRO A 107 10.05 -12.93 -4.63
C PRO A 107 10.72 -12.53 -3.31
N LYS A 108 11.82 -13.20 -2.95
CA LYS A 108 12.58 -12.92 -1.71
C LYS A 108 12.97 -11.45 -1.54
N LYS A 109 13.11 -10.73 -2.65
CA LYS A 109 13.34 -9.29 -2.70
C LYS A 109 12.22 -8.68 -3.52
N PHE A 110 11.51 -7.74 -2.93
CA PHE A 110 10.47 -6.97 -3.61
C PHE A 110 10.57 -5.50 -3.22
N SER A 111 10.03 -4.67 -4.09
CA SER A 111 10.11 -3.21 -4.01
C SER A 111 8.93 -2.62 -3.20
N LEU A 112 9.00 -1.33 -2.85
CA LEU A 112 7.87 -0.66 -2.19
C LEU A 112 6.64 -0.69 -3.10
N SER A 113 6.84 -0.40 -4.38
CA SER A 113 5.76 -0.43 -5.38
C SER A 113 5.08 -1.80 -5.43
N GLN A 114 5.87 -2.88 -5.47
CA GLN A 114 5.32 -4.25 -5.49
C GLN A 114 4.51 -4.60 -4.24
N LEU A 115 4.94 -4.13 -3.06
CA LEU A 115 4.18 -4.30 -1.83
C LEU A 115 2.83 -3.57 -1.90
N LEU A 116 2.84 -2.31 -2.35
CA LEU A 116 1.63 -1.49 -2.46
C LEU A 116 0.66 -2.00 -3.52
N ASP A 117 1.16 -2.45 -4.67
CA ASP A 117 0.36 -3.13 -5.70
C ASP A 117 -0.28 -4.42 -5.16
N THR A 118 0.47 -5.18 -4.34
CA THR A 118 -0.06 -6.39 -3.71
C THR A 118 -1.17 -6.08 -2.71
N TRP A 119 -1.01 -5.01 -1.92
CA TRP A 119 -2.05 -4.54 -1.01
C TRP A 119 -3.30 -4.09 -1.76
N GLU A 120 -3.15 -3.27 -2.81
CA GLU A 120 -4.25 -2.82 -3.65
C GLU A 120 -5.02 -4.02 -4.27
N MET A 121 -4.29 -4.99 -4.84
CA MET A 121 -4.91 -6.21 -5.37
C MET A 121 -5.66 -7.00 -4.29
N SER A 122 -5.12 -7.05 -3.07
CA SER A 122 -5.77 -7.72 -1.95
C SER A 122 -7.09 -7.04 -1.55
N VAL A 123 -7.13 -5.71 -1.64
CA VAL A 123 -8.35 -4.91 -1.44
C VAL A 123 -9.37 -5.21 -2.52
N ARG A 124 -8.97 -5.19 -3.81
CA ARG A 124 -9.85 -5.58 -4.93
C ARG A 124 -10.43 -6.98 -4.75
N HIS A 125 -9.60 -7.94 -4.35
CA HIS A 125 -10.04 -9.31 -4.15
C HIS A 125 -10.99 -9.45 -2.96
N ALA A 126 -10.72 -8.77 -1.85
CA ALA A 126 -11.60 -8.80 -0.68
C ALA A 126 -12.97 -8.14 -0.96
N CYS A 127 -13.00 -7.12 -1.82
CA CYS A 127 -14.21 -6.41 -2.23
C CYS A 127 -14.99 -7.13 -3.34
N SER A 128 -14.32 -7.99 -4.10
CA SER A 128 -14.99 -8.77 -5.14
C SER A 128 -15.93 -9.77 -4.46
N PRO A 129 -17.19 -9.90 -4.91
CA PRO A 129 -18.05 -10.97 -4.44
C PRO A 129 -17.32 -12.26 -4.76
N SER A 130 -16.89 -12.97 -3.72
CA SER A 130 -16.18 -14.25 -3.83
C SER A 130 -16.87 -15.07 -4.90
N GLN A 131 -16.16 -15.38 -5.99
CA GLN A 131 -16.59 -16.40 -6.93
C GLN A 131 -16.58 -17.73 -6.16
N THR A 132 -17.63 -17.97 -5.38
CA THR A 132 -18.07 -19.31 -5.03
C THR A 132 -18.23 -20.01 -6.35
N GLY A 133 -17.31 -20.93 -6.64
CA GLY A 133 -17.30 -21.68 -7.88
C GLY A 133 -18.70 -22.21 -8.14
N VAL A 134 -19.34 -21.67 -9.17
CA VAL A 134 -20.38 -22.39 -9.88
C VAL A 134 -19.62 -23.38 -10.75
N PRO A 135 -19.60 -24.69 -10.46
CA PRO A 135 -19.33 -25.64 -11.53
C PRO A 135 -20.44 -25.39 -12.55
N LEU A 136 -20.04 -24.87 -13.71
CA LEU A 136 -20.87 -24.69 -14.88
C LEU A 136 -21.70 -25.95 -15.07
N SER A 137 -23.02 -25.77 -15.04
CA SER A 137 -23.97 -26.80 -15.45
C SER A 137 -23.56 -27.32 -16.82
N THR A 138 -23.13 -28.57 -16.87
CA THR A 138 -23.09 -29.33 -18.10
C THR A 138 -24.53 -29.61 -18.50
N ALA A 139 -25.18 -28.63 -19.11
CA ALA A 139 -26.30 -28.88 -19.99
C ALA A 139 -25.73 -29.62 -21.22
N LEU A 140 -25.78 -30.95 -21.17
CA LEU A 140 -25.59 -31.78 -22.36
C LEU A 140 -26.99 -32.19 -22.82
N PHE A 141 -27.43 -31.47 -23.84
CA PHE A 141 -28.59 -31.72 -24.68
C PHE A 141 -28.43 -33.06 -25.44
N GLU A 142 -29.58 -33.73 -25.63
CA GLU A 142 -29.94 -34.62 -26.74
C GLU A 142 -29.20 -35.97 -26.93
N MET A 143 -29.91 -37.08 -26.66
CA MET A 143 -30.79 -37.78 -27.62
C MET A 143 -31.77 -38.71 -26.90
#